data_AF-F3FS70-F1
#
_entry.id   AF-F3FS70-F1
#
_cell.length_a   1.000
_cell.length_b   1.000
_cell.length_c   1.000
_cell.angle_alpha   90.00
_cell.angle_beta   90.00
_cell.angle_gamma   90.00
#
_symmetry.space_group_name_H-M   'P 1'
#
loop_
_entity.id
_entity.type
_entity.pdbx_description
1 polymer ?
#
loop_
_entity_poly.entity_id
_entity_poly.type
_entity_poly.pdbx_seq_one_letter_code
_entity_poly.pdbx_strand_id
1 'polypeptide(L)'
;FRAFCAGESENNGICTLDVLEGLVEVGLLSPIEKANAIAKLCEWRVGVIVHLPDILLLLPTALQSVKSVREGVEILDAEPRFVSTISALWDYRSPFEQALRHAAAVLRCLIETPSISDVGLAALLRQWYVKAAMKKDAPGQSLHTISLLILAAGITDNLPAPCARRIWLIYIMLVEAHYGPRMDESREKEAIRLLGKHCALLESVEPGEGSRLYAAFTESLTQGTDEQIEFSSAYTAERIAVQRGGAGL
;
A
#
# COMPACT_ATOMS: atom_id res chain seq x y z
N PHE A 1 3.63 -9.36 -25.03
CA PHE A 1 3.51 -9.89 -26.41
C PHE A 1 2.60 -11.11 -26.35
N ARG A 2 1.51 -11.13 -27.11
CA ARG A 2 0.53 -12.23 -27.15
C ARG A 2 0.55 -12.81 -28.56
N ALA A 3 0.73 -14.12 -28.67
CA ALA A 3 0.67 -14.85 -29.92
C ALA A 3 -0.69 -15.54 -30.02
N PHE A 4 -1.40 -15.33 -31.13
CA PHE A 4 -2.70 -15.94 -31.37
C PHE A 4 -2.54 -17.17 -32.26
N CYS A 5 -3.29 -18.23 -31.97
CA CYS A 5 -3.38 -19.37 -32.86
C CYS A 5 -4.08 -18.97 -34.17
N ALA A 6 -3.58 -19.46 -35.31
CA ALA A 6 -4.15 -19.11 -36.61
C ALA A 6 -5.59 -19.63 -36.72
N GLY A 7 -6.56 -18.71 -36.89
CA GLY A 7 -7.95 -19.04 -37.18
C GLY A 7 -8.96 -18.80 -36.05
N GLU A 8 -8.55 -18.34 -34.86
CA GLU A 8 -9.46 -18.09 -33.73
C GLU A 8 -9.43 -16.63 -33.24
N SER A 9 -10.52 -16.20 -32.59
CA SER A 9 -10.75 -14.83 -32.12
C SER A 9 -9.75 -14.39 -31.03
N GLU A 10 -9.76 -13.09 -30.71
CA GLU A 10 -8.85 -12.38 -29.77
C GLU A 10 -8.68 -13.01 -28.36
N ASN A 11 -9.45 -14.05 -28.02
CA ASN A 11 -9.40 -14.73 -26.73
C ASN A 11 -8.49 -15.97 -26.69
N ASN A 12 -8.07 -16.54 -27.83
CA ASN A 12 -7.22 -17.74 -27.88
C ASN A 12 -5.77 -17.38 -28.21
N GLY A 13 -5.13 -16.66 -27.28
CA GLY A 13 -3.74 -16.24 -27.42
C GLY A 13 -2.90 -16.59 -26.20
N ILE A 14 -1.70 -17.12 -26.46
CA ILE A 14 -0.67 -17.42 -25.47
C ILE A 14 0.25 -16.20 -25.37
N CYS A 15 0.50 -15.72 -24.16
CA CYS A 15 1.51 -14.71 -23.88
C CYS A 15 2.71 -15.31 -23.14
N THR A 16 3.77 -14.52 -23.01
CA THR A 16 4.99 -14.94 -22.29
C THR A 16 4.69 -15.42 -20.86
N LEU A 17 3.71 -14.83 -20.18
CA LEU A 17 3.33 -15.26 -18.83
C LEU A 17 2.67 -16.64 -18.81
N ASP A 18 1.82 -16.95 -19.80
CA ASP A 18 1.18 -18.27 -19.92
C ASP A 18 2.24 -19.37 -20.14
N VAL A 19 3.29 -19.07 -20.92
CA VAL A 19 4.42 -19.99 -21.11
C VAL A 19 5.21 -20.17 -19.81
N LEU A 20 5.49 -19.09 -19.09
CA LEU A 20 6.21 -19.18 -17.81
C LEU A 20 5.41 -19.96 -16.77
N GLU A 21 4.09 -19.79 -16.72
CA GLU A 21 3.21 -20.55 -15.81
C GLU A 21 3.23 -22.04 -16.18
N GLY A 22 3.01 -22.37 -17.45
CA GLY A 22 3.03 -23.76 -17.91
C GLY A 22 4.37 -24.46 -17.62
N LEU A 23 5.50 -23.74 -17.74
CA LEU A 23 6.82 -24.27 -17.39
C LEU A 23 6.97 -24.55 -15.88
N VAL A 24 6.35 -23.75 -15.01
CA VAL A 24 6.31 -24.02 -13.58
C VAL A 24 5.43 -25.24 -13.27
N GLU A 25 4.27 -25.34 -13.91
CA GLU A 25 3.32 -26.46 -13.71
C GLU A 25 3.95 -27.81 -14.07
N VAL A 26 4.74 -27.88 -15.15
CA VAL A 26 5.43 -29.12 -15.56
C VAL A 26 6.79 -29.33 -14.86
N GLY A 27 7.16 -28.43 -13.93
CA GLY A 27 8.40 -28.53 -13.15
C GLY A 27 9.69 -28.22 -13.91
N LEU A 28 9.60 -27.55 -15.07
CA LEU A 28 10.76 -27.10 -15.85
C LEU A 28 11.32 -25.75 -15.36
N LEU A 29 10.50 -24.97 -14.65
CA LEU A 29 10.93 -23.79 -13.90
C LEU A 29 10.47 -23.89 -12.45
N SER A 30 11.28 -23.42 -11.53
CA SER A 30 10.85 -23.12 -10.17
C SER A 30 10.06 -21.80 -10.11
N PRO A 31 9.21 -21.60 -9.09
CA PRO A 31 8.48 -20.33 -8.93
C PRO A 31 9.40 -19.10 -8.86
N ILE A 32 10.58 -19.24 -8.24
CA ILE A 32 11.56 -18.14 -8.15
C ILE A 32 12.19 -17.82 -9.51
N GLU A 33 12.41 -18.82 -10.38
CA GLU A 33 12.89 -18.58 -11.74
C GLU A 33 11.83 -17.87 -12.59
N LYS A 34 10.54 -18.21 -12.43
CA LYS A 34 9.42 -17.45 -13.03
C LYS A 34 9.44 -16.00 -12.56
N ALA A 35 9.51 -15.75 -11.26
CA ALA A 35 9.54 -14.40 -10.71
C ALA A 35 10.76 -13.59 -11.21
N ASN A 36 11.92 -14.22 -11.32
CA ASN A 36 13.13 -13.60 -11.90
C ASN A 36 12.96 -13.25 -13.39
N ALA A 37 12.28 -14.12 -14.16
CA ALA A 37 11.97 -13.84 -15.56
C ALA A 37 11.00 -12.66 -15.70
N ILE A 38 9.96 -12.59 -14.86
CA ILE A 38 9.02 -11.46 -14.80
C ILE A 38 9.77 -10.17 -14.46
N ALA A 39 10.64 -10.19 -13.44
CA ALA A 39 11.46 -9.04 -13.08
C ALA A 39 12.35 -8.56 -14.25
N LYS A 40 12.87 -9.49 -15.07
CA LYS A 40 13.62 -9.15 -16.29
C LYS A 40 12.74 -8.48 -17.34
N LEU A 41 11.50 -8.94 -17.52
CA LEU A 41 10.52 -8.30 -18.41
C LEU A 41 10.18 -6.87 -17.92
N CYS A 42 10.03 -6.67 -16.61
CA CYS A 42 9.84 -5.36 -16.01
C CYS A 42 11.06 -4.43 -16.25
N GLU A 43 12.28 -4.95 -16.08
CA GLU A 43 13.53 -4.23 -16.37
C GLU A 43 13.58 -3.76 -17.83
N TRP A 44 13.12 -4.60 -18.77
CA TRP A 44 12.99 -4.29 -20.20
C TRP A 44 11.76 -3.45 -20.54
N ARG A 45 10.96 -3.04 -19.56
CA ARG A 45 9.70 -2.28 -19.73
C ARG A 45 8.69 -2.96 -20.66
N VAL A 46 8.66 -4.28 -20.64
CA VAL A 46 7.62 -5.05 -21.32
C VAL A 46 6.34 -4.95 -20.50
N GLY A 47 5.22 -4.60 -21.14
CA GLY A 47 3.91 -4.59 -20.49
C GLY A 47 3.52 -6.02 -20.07
N VAL A 48 3.55 -6.28 -18.77
CA VAL A 48 3.20 -7.57 -18.14
C VAL A 48 2.29 -7.33 -16.94
N ILE A 49 1.47 -8.32 -16.63
CA ILE A 49 0.74 -8.38 -15.37
C ILE A 49 1.65 -9.10 -14.37
N VAL A 50 1.95 -8.45 -13.24
CA VAL A 50 2.72 -9.05 -12.15
C VAL A 50 1.75 -9.40 -11.04
N HIS A 51 1.75 -10.65 -10.59
CA HIS A 51 0.91 -11.08 -9.48
C HIS A 51 1.64 -10.91 -8.15
N LEU A 52 0.89 -10.67 -7.07
CA LEU A 52 1.47 -10.51 -5.74
C LEU A 52 2.38 -11.68 -5.33
N PRO A 53 2.04 -12.97 -5.56
CA PRO A 53 2.94 -14.08 -5.24
C PRO A 53 4.32 -13.97 -5.89
N ASP A 54 4.41 -13.46 -7.11
CA ASP A 54 5.70 -13.27 -7.81
C ASP A 54 6.55 -12.20 -7.10
N ILE A 55 5.91 -11.12 -6.62
CA ILE A 55 6.59 -10.08 -5.84
C ILE A 55 7.10 -10.65 -4.51
N LEU A 56 6.31 -11.47 -3.83
CA LEU A 56 6.68 -12.06 -2.54
C LEU A 56 7.86 -13.02 -2.64
N LEU A 57 7.96 -13.75 -3.76
CA LEU A 57 9.11 -14.61 -4.03
C LEU A 57 10.42 -13.82 -4.20
N LEU A 58 10.34 -12.56 -4.62
CA LEU A 58 11.50 -11.67 -4.77
C LEU A 58 11.88 -10.93 -3.49
N LEU A 59 11.10 -11.06 -2.40
CA LEU A 59 11.41 -10.39 -1.14
C LEU A 59 12.60 -11.07 -0.44
N PRO A 60 13.65 -10.32 -0.06
CA PRO A 60 14.73 -10.87 0.74
C PRO A 60 14.24 -11.40 2.09
N THR A 61 14.66 -12.61 2.47
CA THR A 61 14.28 -13.25 3.73
C THR A 61 14.67 -12.44 4.96
N ALA A 62 15.72 -11.62 4.86
CA ALA A 62 16.17 -10.71 5.90
C ALA A 62 15.09 -9.71 6.39
N LEU A 63 14.06 -9.44 5.58
CA LEU A 63 12.92 -8.59 5.98
C LEU A 63 12.06 -9.19 7.08
N GLN A 64 12.14 -10.49 7.33
CA GLN A 64 11.39 -11.14 8.40
C GLN A 64 11.89 -10.73 9.79
N SER A 65 13.17 -10.37 9.90
CA SER A 65 13.83 -10.04 11.17
C SER A 65 14.33 -8.59 11.27
N VAL A 66 13.96 -7.74 10.32
CA VAL A 66 14.42 -6.36 10.24
C VAL A 66 13.88 -5.51 11.41
N LYS A 67 14.70 -4.61 11.94
CA LYS A 67 14.36 -3.84 13.16
C LYS A 67 13.96 -2.40 12.90
N SER A 68 14.27 -1.87 11.72
CA SER A 68 13.86 -0.51 11.34
C SER A 68 13.41 -0.43 9.89
N VAL A 69 12.51 0.52 9.59
CA VAL A 69 12.03 0.77 8.23
C VAL A 69 13.19 1.14 7.30
N ARG A 70 14.17 1.90 7.80
CA ARG A 70 15.36 2.30 7.03
C ARG A 70 16.19 1.08 6.61
N GLU A 71 16.52 0.21 7.55
CA GLU A 71 17.25 -1.04 7.27
C GLU A 71 16.46 -1.92 6.28
N GLY A 72 15.13 -1.98 6.42
CA GLY A 72 14.28 -2.71 5.48
C GLY A 72 14.33 -2.15 4.06
N VAL A 73 14.36 -0.83 3.92
CA VAL A 73 14.52 -0.16 2.62
C VAL A 73 15.88 -0.47 2.02
N GLU A 74 16.96 -0.45 2.80
CA GLU A 74 18.31 -0.80 2.34
C GLU A 74 18.39 -2.24 1.84
N ILE A 75 17.76 -3.19 2.56
CA ILE A 75 17.65 -4.59 2.16
C ILE A 75 16.90 -4.73 0.83
N LEU A 76 15.78 -4.01 0.67
CA LEU A 76 14.98 -4.02 -0.55
C LEU A 76 15.72 -3.41 -1.75
N ASP A 77 16.43 -2.30 -1.54
CA ASP A 77 17.20 -1.61 -2.58
C ASP A 77 18.39 -2.45 -3.07
N ALA A 78 18.90 -3.35 -2.21
CA ALA A 78 19.97 -4.26 -2.55
C ALA A 78 19.52 -5.45 -3.41
N GLU A 79 18.22 -5.64 -3.66
CA GLU A 79 17.68 -6.73 -4.50
C GLU A 79 17.24 -6.21 -5.89
N PRO A 80 18.07 -6.33 -6.94
CA PRO A 80 17.80 -5.70 -8.24
C PRO A 80 16.53 -6.21 -8.92
N ARG A 81 16.15 -7.47 -8.70
CA ARG A 81 14.95 -8.07 -9.31
C ARG A 81 13.69 -7.50 -8.69
N PHE A 82 13.69 -7.34 -7.38
CA PHE A 82 12.62 -6.66 -6.66
C PHE A 82 12.51 -5.19 -7.12
N VAL A 83 13.62 -4.45 -7.14
CA VAL A 83 13.64 -3.03 -7.55
C VAL A 83 13.10 -2.84 -8.97
N SER A 84 13.47 -3.72 -9.90
CA SER A 84 12.98 -3.69 -11.28
C SER A 84 11.47 -3.87 -11.36
N THR A 85 10.95 -4.85 -10.60
CA THR A 85 9.52 -5.18 -10.55
C THR A 85 8.70 -4.03 -9.96
N ILE A 86 9.11 -3.54 -8.78
CA ILE A 86 8.40 -2.46 -8.09
C ILE A 86 8.49 -1.13 -8.85
N SER A 87 9.61 -0.87 -9.52
CA SER A 87 9.74 0.34 -10.36
C SER A 87 8.85 0.32 -11.59
N ALA A 88 8.53 -0.86 -12.13
CA ALA A 88 7.55 -1.00 -13.20
C ALA A 88 6.11 -0.85 -12.67
N LEU A 89 5.80 -1.45 -11.52
CA LEU A 89 4.45 -1.40 -10.92
C LEU A 89 4.07 0.00 -10.43
N TRP A 90 5.01 0.69 -9.79
CA TRP A 90 4.81 2.03 -9.24
C TRP A 90 5.57 3.09 -10.04
N ASP A 91 5.60 2.96 -11.37
CA ASP A 91 6.20 3.97 -12.24
C ASP A 91 5.60 5.35 -11.93
N TYR A 92 6.46 6.36 -11.71
CA TYR A 92 6.03 7.73 -11.44
C TYR A 92 5.25 8.35 -12.62
N ARG A 93 5.33 7.76 -13.82
CA ARG A 93 4.60 8.19 -15.01
C ARG A 93 3.14 7.72 -15.04
N SER A 94 2.78 6.69 -14.28
CA SER A 94 1.37 6.27 -14.17
C SER A 94 0.57 7.26 -13.32
N PRO A 95 -0.77 7.30 -13.44
CA PRO A 95 -1.61 8.09 -12.55
C PRO A 95 -1.38 7.73 -11.07
N PHE A 96 -1.45 8.72 -10.18
CA PHE A 96 -1.32 8.54 -8.74
C PHE A 96 -2.37 7.57 -8.21
N GLU A 97 -3.63 7.76 -8.59
CA GLU A 97 -4.75 6.95 -8.12
C GLU A 97 -4.58 5.46 -8.44
N GLN A 98 -4.07 5.14 -9.64
CA GLN A 98 -3.81 3.75 -10.02
C GLN A 98 -2.74 3.11 -9.13
N ALA A 99 -1.64 3.83 -8.88
CA ALA A 99 -0.57 3.37 -8.01
C ALA A 99 -1.03 3.25 -6.55
N LEU A 100 -1.87 4.18 -6.09
CA LEU A 100 -2.49 4.17 -4.76
C LEU A 100 -3.36 2.93 -4.57
N ARG A 101 -4.29 2.66 -5.49
CA ARG A 101 -5.17 1.48 -5.43
C ARG A 101 -4.37 0.18 -5.41
N HIS A 102 -3.32 0.08 -6.22
CA HIS A 102 -2.46 -1.10 -6.21
C HIS A 102 -1.70 -1.25 -4.88
N ALA A 103 -1.07 -0.18 -4.37
CA ALA A 103 -0.36 -0.24 -3.09
C ALA A 103 -1.29 -0.55 -1.91
N ALA A 104 -2.50 0.01 -1.91
CA ALA A 104 -3.54 -0.28 -0.93
C ALA A 104 -3.97 -1.75 -0.97
N ALA A 105 -4.15 -2.33 -2.17
CA ALA A 105 -4.45 -3.74 -2.33
C ALA A 105 -3.31 -4.65 -1.81
N VAL A 106 -2.05 -4.30 -2.12
CA VAL A 106 -0.87 -5.01 -1.59
C VAL A 106 -0.84 -4.95 -0.06
N LEU A 107 -1.03 -3.76 0.53
CA LEU A 107 -1.09 -3.57 1.98
C LEU A 107 -2.17 -4.45 2.61
N ARG A 108 -3.40 -4.41 2.07
CA ARG A 108 -4.53 -5.20 2.57
C ARG A 108 -4.22 -6.71 2.53
N CYS A 109 -3.78 -7.22 1.39
CA CYS A 109 -3.45 -8.64 1.25
C CYS A 109 -2.36 -9.09 2.24
N LEU A 110 -1.33 -8.26 2.47
CA LEU A 110 -0.23 -8.57 3.38
C LEU A 110 -0.58 -8.41 4.85
N ILE A 111 -1.62 -7.64 5.15
CA ILE A 111 -2.19 -7.56 6.50
C ILE A 111 -3.00 -8.79 6.83
N GLU A 112 -3.86 -9.24 5.91
CA GLU A 112 -4.72 -10.42 6.05
C GLU A 112 -3.93 -11.73 6.02
N THR A 113 -2.88 -11.80 5.20
CA THR A 113 -1.98 -12.97 5.09
C THR A 113 -0.54 -12.54 5.41
N PRO A 114 -0.14 -12.52 6.69
CA PRO A 114 1.18 -12.05 7.11
C PRO A 114 2.29 -12.96 6.57
N SER A 115 3.01 -12.51 5.54
CA SER A 115 4.21 -13.17 5.00
C SER A 115 5.51 -12.45 5.37
N ILE A 116 5.41 -11.22 5.88
CA ILE A 116 6.52 -10.37 6.33
C ILE A 116 6.17 -9.66 7.64
N SER A 117 7.22 -9.24 8.36
CA SER A 117 7.09 -8.43 9.57
C SER A 117 6.43 -7.07 9.28
N ASP A 118 5.87 -6.42 10.30
CA ASP A 118 5.26 -5.09 10.15
C ASP A 118 6.28 -4.05 9.70
N VAL A 119 7.51 -4.13 10.24
CA VAL A 119 8.61 -3.26 9.83
C VAL A 119 8.99 -3.51 8.36
N GLY A 120 9.03 -4.77 7.93
CA GLY A 120 9.27 -5.14 6.53
C GLY A 120 8.17 -4.64 5.59
N LEU A 121 6.91 -4.72 6.02
CA LEU A 121 5.76 -4.18 5.27
C LEU A 121 5.81 -2.65 5.16
N ALA A 122 6.14 -1.96 6.25
CA ALA A 122 6.35 -0.52 6.23
C ALA A 122 7.52 -0.13 5.31
N ALA A 123 8.61 -0.91 5.27
CA ALA A 123 9.72 -0.71 4.34
C ALA A 123 9.31 -0.91 2.87
N LEU A 124 8.50 -1.94 2.57
CA LEU A 124 7.93 -2.16 1.25
C LEU A 124 7.05 -0.97 0.82
N LEU A 125 6.18 -0.47 1.69
CA LEU A 125 5.33 0.68 1.38
C LEU A 125 6.09 2.01 1.34
N ARG A 126 7.23 2.10 2.02
CA ARG A 126 8.13 3.25 1.91
C ARG A 126 8.65 3.39 0.47
N GLN A 127 8.91 2.29 -0.23
CA GLN A 127 9.30 2.27 -1.65
C GLN A 127 8.21 2.86 -2.55
N TRP A 128 6.94 2.49 -2.31
CA TRP A 128 5.80 3.11 -2.99
C TRP A 128 5.75 4.61 -2.70
N TYR A 129 5.85 4.99 -1.42
CA TYR A 129 5.70 6.38 -1.00
C TYR A 129 6.76 7.31 -1.62
N VAL A 130 8.02 6.88 -1.74
CA VAL A 130 9.06 7.66 -2.48
C VAL A 130 8.58 7.97 -3.90
N LYS A 131 8.09 6.95 -4.62
CA LYS A 131 7.67 7.09 -6.02
C LYS A 131 6.38 7.90 -6.13
N ALA A 132 5.45 7.73 -5.21
CA ALA A 132 4.22 8.51 -5.13
C ALA A 132 4.50 10.00 -4.94
N ALA A 133 5.48 10.37 -4.10
CA ALA A 133 5.88 11.75 -3.89
C ALA A 133 6.51 12.43 -5.13
N MET A 134 6.91 11.67 -6.14
CA MET A 134 7.45 12.20 -7.41
C MET A 134 6.35 12.46 -8.46
N LYS A 135 5.10 12.04 -8.20
CA LYS A 135 3.99 12.18 -9.15
C LYS A 135 3.43 13.59 -9.10
N LYS A 136 3.07 14.12 -10.28
CA LYS A 136 2.55 15.50 -10.42
C LYS A 136 1.11 15.65 -9.93
N ASP A 137 0.36 14.56 -9.93
CA ASP A 137 -1.04 14.46 -9.53
C ASP A 137 -1.20 13.89 -8.11
N ALA A 138 -0.11 13.70 -7.37
CA ALA A 138 -0.16 13.35 -5.96
C ALA A 138 -0.56 14.57 -5.10
N PRO A 139 -1.13 14.35 -3.89
CA PRO A 139 -1.37 15.42 -2.93
C PRO A 139 -0.10 16.24 -2.66
N GLY A 140 -0.24 17.57 -2.63
CA GLY A 140 0.90 18.47 -2.39
C GLY A 140 1.54 18.32 -1.00
N GLN A 141 0.84 17.68 -0.05
CA GLN A 141 1.35 17.38 1.27
C GLN A 141 1.62 15.89 1.43
N SER A 142 2.87 15.55 1.71
CA SER A 142 3.37 14.19 1.94
C SER A 142 2.53 13.32 2.87
N LEU A 143 2.10 13.86 4.01
CA LEU A 143 1.28 13.12 4.97
C LEU A 143 -0.11 12.75 4.43
N HIS A 144 -0.66 13.55 3.52
CA HIS A 144 -1.94 13.23 2.89
C HIS A 144 -1.80 11.97 2.04
N THR A 145 -0.69 11.80 1.31
CA THR A 145 -0.43 10.60 0.52
C THR A 145 -0.38 9.33 1.37
N ILE A 146 0.28 9.39 2.52
CA ILE A 146 0.34 8.26 3.47
C ILE A 146 -1.06 7.97 4.03
N SER A 147 -1.80 9.00 4.43
CA SER A 147 -3.14 8.83 5.00
C SER A 147 -4.13 8.24 3.99
N LEU A 148 -4.07 8.66 2.72
CA LEU A 148 -4.88 8.10 1.64
C LEU A 148 -4.57 6.62 1.37
N LEU A 149 -3.30 6.20 1.46
CA LEU A 149 -2.92 4.79 1.35
C LEU A 149 -3.61 3.95 2.43
N ILE A 150 -3.58 4.44 3.66
CA ILE A 150 -4.17 3.77 4.82
C ILE A 150 -5.68 3.67 4.70
N LEU A 151 -6.35 4.75 4.31
CA LEU A 151 -7.79 4.71 4.05
C LEU A 151 -8.12 3.71 2.94
N ALA A 152 -7.47 3.82 1.78
CA ALA A 152 -7.74 2.95 0.64
C ALA A 152 -7.50 1.46 0.94
N ALA A 153 -6.53 1.15 1.80
CA ALA A 153 -6.27 -0.23 2.22
C ALA A 153 -7.31 -0.75 3.20
N GLY A 154 -7.87 0.13 4.04
CA GLY A 154 -8.88 -0.22 5.03
C GLY A 154 -10.31 -0.31 4.48
N ILE A 155 -10.60 0.22 3.29
CA ILE A 155 -11.93 0.10 2.66
C ILE A 155 -12.17 -1.38 2.33
N THR A 156 -13.06 -1.99 3.12
CA THR A 156 -13.55 -3.37 3.01
C THR A 156 -14.88 -3.49 3.75
N ASP A 157 -15.69 -4.49 3.39
CA ASP A 157 -17.01 -4.73 4.01
C ASP A 157 -16.92 -4.97 5.53
N ASN A 158 -15.83 -5.60 5.98
CA ASN A 158 -15.54 -5.85 7.38
C ASN A 158 -14.03 -5.83 7.62
N LEU A 159 -13.53 -4.82 8.34
CA LEU A 159 -12.12 -4.74 8.71
C LEU A 159 -11.92 -5.32 10.13
N PRO A 160 -11.32 -6.51 10.28
CA PRO A 160 -11.14 -7.11 11.60
C PRO A 160 -10.22 -6.27 12.49
N ALA A 161 -10.50 -6.20 13.79
CA ALA A 161 -9.71 -5.41 14.74
C ALA A 161 -8.18 -5.69 14.70
N PRO A 162 -7.69 -6.94 14.56
CA PRO A 162 -6.26 -7.20 14.39
C PRO A 162 -5.68 -6.57 13.11
N CYS A 163 -6.44 -6.56 12.03
CA CYS A 163 -6.04 -5.93 10.77
C CYS A 163 -6.04 -4.40 10.90
N ALA A 164 -7.07 -3.81 11.50
CA ALA A 164 -7.13 -2.37 11.78
C ALA A 164 -5.94 -1.91 12.64
N ARG A 165 -5.62 -2.66 13.70
CA ARG A 165 -4.44 -2.40 14.55
C ARG A 165 -3.16 -2.44 13.73
N ARG A 166 -3.01 -3.44 12.85
CA ARG A 166 -1.83 -3.60 12.02
C ARG A 166 -1.70 -2.47 11.00
N ILE A 167 -2.79 -2.07 10.34
CA ILE A 167 -2.84 -0.89 9.47
C ILE A 167 -2.38 0.36 10.23
N TRP A 168 -2.88 0.55 11.46
CA TRP A 168 -2.49 1.68 12.31
C TRP A 168 -0.98 1.68 12.62
N LEU A 169 -0.42 0.54 13.00
CA LEU A 169 1.03 0.41 13.26
C LEU A 169 1.86 0.78 12.01
N ILE A 170 1.44 0.29 10.84
CA ILE A 170 2.10 0.62 9.57
C ILE A 170 1.99 2.12 9.27
N TYR A 171 0.85 2.76 9.55
CA TYR A 171 0.69 4.20 9.41
C TYR A 171 1.74 4.97 10.21
N ILE A 172 1.86 4.67 11.50
CA ILE A 172 2.81 5.34 12.40
C ILE A 172 4.25 5.09 11.94
N MET A 173 4.61 3.86 11.57
CA MET A 173 5.95 3.54 11.04
C MET A 173 6.28 4.32 9.75
N LEU A 174 5.30 4.54 8.87
CA LEU A 174 5.49 5.35 7.66
C LEU A 174 5.63 6.84 7.97
N VAL A 175 4.89 7.36 8.96
CA VAL A 175 5.00 8.74 9.44
C VAL A 175 6.38 8.99 10.07
N GLU A 176 6.83 8.10 10.94
CA GLU A 176 8.17 8.14 11.54
C GLU A 176 9.25 8.10 10.45
N ALA A 177 9.13 7.20 9.47
CA ALA A 177 10.07 7.10 8.36
C ALA A 177 10.04 8.33 7.42
N HIS A 178 8.90 9.04 7.34
CA HIS A 178 8.79 10.28 6.57
C HIS A 178 9.53 11.44 7.25
N TYR A 179 9.35 11.61 8.56
CA TYR A 179 9.98 12.70 9.30
C TYR A 179 11.44 12.41 9.69
N GLY A 180 11.79 11.13 9.85
CA GLY A 180 13.13 10.67 10.19
C GLY A 180 13.63 11.30 11.49
N PRO A 181 14.86 11.85 11.55
CA PRO A 181 15.41 12.49 12.74
C PRO A 181 14.62 13.70 13.26
N ARG A 182 13.70 14.22 12.44
CA ARG A 182 12.86 15.35 12.82
C ARG A 182 11.53 14.90 13.43
N MET A 183 11.29 13.60 13.59
CA MET A 183 10.08 13.10 14.22
C MET A 183 10.01 13.57 15.68
N ASP A 184 8.85 14.06 16.08
CA ASP A 184 8.55 14.54 17.43
C ASP A 184 7.06 14.29 17.74
N GLU A 185 6.68 14.43 19.01
CA GLU A 185 5.31 14.20 19.48
C GLU A 185 4.28 15.11 18.78
N SER A 186 4.67 16.34 18.41
CA SER A 186 3.78 17.28 17.73
C SER A 186 3.42 16.77 16.33
N ARG A 187 4.39 16.21 15.60
CA ARG A 187 4.19 15.65 14.26
C ARG A 187 3.43 14.34 14.28
N GLU A 188 3.65 13.54 15.30
CA GLU A 188 2.83 12.35 15.55
C GLU A 188 1.36 12.73 15.71
N LYS A 189 1.08 13.68 16.61
CA LYS A 189 -0.27 14.21 16.83
C LYS A 189 -0.86 14.85 15.57
N GLU A 190 -0.05 15.57 14.78
CA GLU A 190 -0.48 16.12 13.49
C GLU A 190 -0.93 15.02 12.52
N ALA A 191 -0.15 13.95 12.38
CA ALA A 191 -0.49 12.82 11.53
C ALA A 191 -1.77 12.12 12.02
N ILE A 192 -1.85 11.79 13.32
CA ILE A 192 -3.04 11.17 13.92
C ILE A 192 -4.30 12.00 13.67
N ARG A 193 -4.23 13.31 13.87
CA ARG A 193 -5.35 14.22 13.58
C ARG A 193 -5.70 14.21 12.10
N LEU A 194 -4.70 14.21 11.21
CA LEU A 194 -4.94 14.18 9.77
C LEU A 194 -5.68 12.91 9.34
N LEU A 195 -5.30 11.74 9.86
CA LEU A 195 -6.01 10.49 9.58
C LEU A 195 -7.47 10.55 10.06
N GLY A 196 -7.72 11.11 11.25
CA GLY A 196 -9.07 11.32 11.77
C GLY A 196 -9.91 12.23 10.87
N LYS A 197 -9.34 13.35 10.41
CA LYS A 197 -9.99 14.25 9.44
C LYS A 197 -10.30 13.54 8.13
N HIS A 198 -9.37 12.75 7.63
CA HIS A 198 -9.53 12.00 6.38
C HIS A 198 -10.64 10.95 6.48
N CYS A 199 -10.81 10.27 7.61
CA CYS A 199 -11.99 9.42 7.85
C CYS A 199 -13.30 10.24 7.77
N ALA A 200 -13.35 11.44 8.33
CA ALA A 200 -14.55 12.28 8.30
C ALA A 200 -14.86 12.80 6.87
N LEU A 201 -13.83 13.16 6.10
CA LEU A 201 -13.97 13.55 4.71
C LEU A 201 -14.42 12.37 3.84
N LEU A 202 -13.89 11.17 4.08
CA LEU A 202 -14.33 9.96 3.38
C LEU A 202 -15.82 9.71 3.63
N GLU A 203 -16.29 9.85 4.87
CA GLU A 203 -17.73 9.71 5.19
C GLU A 203 -18.63 10.68 4.40
N SER A 204 -18.12 11.86 4.04
CA SER A 204 -18.90 12.82 3.24
C SER A 204 -18.96 12.50 1.75
N VAL A 205 -17.97 11.78 1.23
CA VAL A 205 -17.87 11.40 -0.19
C VAL A 205 -18.50 10.03 -0.41
N GLU A 206 -18.27 9.10 0.52
CA GLU A 206 -18.75 7.72 0.53
C GLU A 206 -19.40 7.41 1.90
N PRO A 207 -20.71 7.71 2.06
CA PRO A 207 -21.41 7.49 3.32
C PRO A 207 -21.28 6.06 3.83
N GLY A 208 -20.93 5.92 5.11
CA GLY A 208 -20.67 4.65 5.78
C GLY A 208 -19.22 4.17 5.75
N GLU A 209 -18.40 4.52 4.76
CA GLU A 209 -16.99 4.06 4.70
C GLU A 209 -16.13 4.72 5.78
N GLY A 210 -16.22 6.05 5.88
CA GLY A 210 -15.41 6.84 6.80
C GLY A 210 -15.71 6.51 8.27
N SER A 211 -16.99 6.36 8.61
CA SER A 211 -17.44 5.97 9.94
C SER A 211 -17.07 4.54 10.32
N ARG A 212 -17.10 3.58 9.37
CA ARG A 212 -16.63 2.21 9.60
C ARG A 212 -15.13 2.18 9.89
N LEU A 213 -14.33 2.88 9.10
CA LEU A 213 -12.89 2.98 9.33
C LEU A 213 -12.56 3.66 10.66
N TYR A 214 -13.26 4.75 10.97
CA TYR A 214 -13.14 5.43 12.25
C TYR A 214 -13.41 4.47 13.42
N ALA A 215 -14.50 3.69 13.35
CA ALA A 215 -14.85 2.71 14.38
C ALA A 215 -13.76 1.64 14.51
N ALA A 216 -13.35 1.02 13.40
CA ALA A 216 -12.34 -0.03 13.38
C ALA A 216 -11.00 0.42 13.95
N PHE A 217 -10.54 1.64 13.60
CA PHE A 217 -9.30 2.18 14.18
C PHE A 217 -9.47 2.52 15.66
N THR A 218 -10.56 3.16 16.05
CA THR A 218 -10.79 3.55 17.46
C THR A 218 -10.86 2.32 18.38
N GLU A 219 -11.49 1.24 17.93
CA GLU A 219 -11.56 -0.05 18.66
C GLU A 219 -10.21 -0.76 18.74
N SER A 220 -9.31 -0.50 17.79
CA SER A 220 -7.97 -1.07 17.76
C SER A 220 -6.97 -0.36 18.69
N LEU A 221 -7.32 0.85 19.14
CA LEU A 221 -6.50 1.69 20.01
C LEU A 221 -6.80 1.43 21.49
N THR A 222 -5.79 1.66 22.32
CA THR A 222 -5.96 1.57 23.78
C THR A 222 -6.85 2.70 24.26
N GLN A 223 -7.89 2.37 25.01
CA GLN A 223 -8.85 3.37 25.48
C GLN A 223 -8.20 4.38 26.43
N GLY A 224 -8.47 5.66 26.22
CA GLY A 224 -8.00 6.76 27.06
C GLY A 224 -6.55 7.18 26.81
N THR A 225 -5.89 6.68 25.76
CA THR A 225 -4.58 7.20 25.34
C THR A 225 -4.74 8.51 24.55
N ASP A 226 -3.68 9.31 24.55
CA ASP A 226 -3.61 10.55 23.78
C ASP A 226 -3.88 10.31 22.28
N GLU A 227 -3.38 9.19 21.73
CA GLU A 227 -3.60 8.81 20.32
C GLU A 227 -5.09 8.66 20.00
N GLN A 228 -5.83 7.94 20.85
CA GLN A 228 -7.26 7.73 20.66
C GLN A 228 -8.03 9.05 20.76
N ILE A 229 -7.66 9.90 21.73
CA ILE A 229 -8.30 11.20 21.96
C ILE A 229 -8.06 12.13 20.77
N GLU A 230 -6.82 12.24 20.29
CA GLU A 230 -6.44 13.09 19.16
C GLU A 230 -7.13 12.65 17.87
N PHE A 231 -7.14 11.34 17.60
CA PHE A 231 -7.82 10.76 16.44
C PHE A 231 -9.32 11.04 16.45
N SER A 232 -9.99 10.74 17.58
CA SER A 232 -11.44 10.88 17.73
C SER A 232 -11.90 12.34 17.72
N SER A 233 -11.12 13.21 18.36
CA SER A 233 -11.41 14.65 18.38
C SER A 233 -11.31 15.25 16.99
N ALA A 234 -10.28 14.87 16.22
CA ALA A 234 -10.09 15.35 14.85
C ALA A 234 -11.21 14.87 13.91
N TYR A 235 -11.57 13.58 13.97
CA TYR A 235 -12.70 13.04 13.22
C TYR A 235 -14.00 13.80 13.54
N THR A 236 -14.33 13.94 14.82
CA THR A 236 -15.57 14.59 15.26
C THR A 236 -15.63 16.06 14.84
N ALA A 237 -14.54 16.81 15.03
CA ALA A 237 -14.48 18.22 14.66
C ALA A 237 -14.67 18.42 13.15
N GLU A 238 -13.99 17.61 12.33
CA GLU A 238 -14.11 17.69 10.87
C GLU A 238 -15.50 17.28 10.39
N ARG A 239 -16.09 16.23 10.97
CA ARG A 239 -17.45 15.81 10.63
C ARG A 239 -18.48 16.92 10.88
N ILE A 240 -18.34 17.65 11.98
CA ILE A 240 -19.18 18.83 12.29
C ILE A 240 -18.93 19.96 11.29
N ALA A 241 -17.67 20.22 10.94
CA ALA A 241 -17.31 21.26 9.97
C ALA A 241 -17.91 20.98 8.59
N VAL A 242 -17.79 19.75 8.09
CA VAL A 242 -18.36 19.34 6.79
C VAL A 242 -19.88 19.45 6.79
N GLN A 243 -20.56 19.02 7.86
CA GLN A 243 -22.03 19.16 7.98
C GLN A 243 -22.48 20.62 7.98
N ARG A 244 -21.72 21.53 8.61
CA ARG A 244 -22.00 22.98 8.61
C ARG A 244 -21.70 23.63 7.27
N GLY A 245 -20.66 23.19 6.56
CA GLY A 245 -20.33 23.65 5.21
C GLY A 245 -21.30 23.16 4.13
N GLY A 246 -21.91 21.99 4.32
CA GLY A 246 -22.92 21.43 3.42
C GLY A 246 -24.35 21.96 3.63
N ALA A 247 -24.63 22.64 4.75
CA ALA A 247 -25.95 23.20 5.08
C ALA A 247 -26.23 24.58 4.44
N GLY A 248 -25.47 24.96 3.41
CA GLY A 248 -25.50 26.26 2.74
C GLY A 248 -25.74 26.21 1.23
N LEU A 249 -26.43 25.19 0.73
CA LEU A 249 -26.95 25.11 -0.65
C LEU A 249 -28.46 24.84 -0.64
#